data_AF-G5J8N6-F1
#
_entry.id   AF-G5J8N6-F1
#
_cell.length_a   1.000
_cell.length_b   1.000
_cell.length_c   1.000
_cell.angle_alpha   90.00
_cell.angle_beta   90.00
_cell.angle_gamma   90.00
#
_symmetry.space_group_name_H-M   'P 1'
#
loop_
_entity.id
_entity.type
_entity.pdbx_description
1 polymer ?
#
loop_
_entity_poly.entity_id
_entity_poly.type
_entity_poly.pdbx_seq_one_letter_code
_entity_poly.pdbx_strand_id
1 'polypeptide(L)'
;MGNGATSIPNLLTSGHRLTNLNIRLLQKSDLESLDDLDIGFQAESLLCWGKIAVRINAQMIHYRETIIQNLQIRNHSINLAVKKRNNTKKRIKKNDKNLSQSHNNLIEAIEEVRQKNHQLDCQKIAKSQDLNDLKYQALKRSLIKTNKERRQLKKYDLQRRYGIPVTPKLVALDNAGWYQKIRLHYFLTKGRNYLADRDTIIAKKLIDQGQGSIFLPDFNRSQFGAIIGTMEVLGIPVLLKDINRKLINTDTDLLEMAKLAINNRQDIKTIMGIGIAKNASPITIIRRFLDKIGYGLTCCGTRTINKKIVLLYQVVTPNDEREKVFQQWLSQDQKIPGTSEPWFETYLLRKSQNKDTSNTTNHIQLSLDFSTE
;
A
#
# COMPACT_ATOMS: atom_id res chain seq x y z
N MET A 1 6.92 -5.42 -9.66
CA MET A 1 6.84 -3.98 -9.35
C MET A 1 5.73 -3.31 -10.18
N GLY A 2 5.02 -2.36 -9.57
CA GLY A 2 3.56 -2.20 -9.58
C GLY A 2 2.76 -2.17 -10.90
N ASN A 3 3.36 -1.83 -12.04
CA ASN A 3 2.62 -1.68 -13.31
C ASN A 3 2.57 -2.96 -14.17
N GLY A 4 3.37 -3.98 -13.85
CA GLY A 4 3.42 -5.26 -14.59
C GLY A 4 4.16 -5.21 -15.93
N ALA A 5 4.86 -4.12 -16.26
CA ALA A 5 5.62 -4.02 -17.51
C ALA A 5 6.80 -5.01 -17.56
N THR A 6 6.98 -5.68 -18.69
CA THR A 6 8.07 -6.65 -18.95
C THR A 6 9.14 -6.11 -19.90
N SER A 7 9.10 -4.82 -20.22
CA SER A 7 10.15 -4.12 -20.96
C SER A 7 10.51 -2.82 -20.24
N ILE A 8 11.80 -2.45 -20.29
CA ILE A 8 12.31 -1.24 -19.64
C ILE A 8 11.64 0.02 -20.24
N PRO A 9 11.51 0.17 -21.58
CA PRO A 9 10.86 1.36 -22.14
C PRO A 9 9.43 1.56 -21.65
N ASN A 10 8.62 0.50 -21.59
CA ASN A 10 7.23 0.60 -21.11
C ASN A 10 7.16 0.95 -19.62
N LEU A 11 8.05 0.39 -18.81
CA LEU A 11 8.15 0.69 -17.38
C LEU A 11 8.52 2.16 -17.16
N LEU A 12 9.57 2.64 -17.81
CA LEU A 12 10.05 4.02 -17.63
C LEU A 12 9.05 5.02 -18.21
N THR A 13 8.53 4.81 -19.42
CA THR A 13 7.57 5.74 -20.06
C THR A 13 6.32 5.93 -19.20
N SER A 14 5.75 4.84 -18.66
CA SER A 14 4.59 4.94 -17.75
C SER A 14 4.95 5.61 -16.43
N GLY A 15 6.15 5.36 -15.89
CA GLY A 15 6.68 6.05 -14.73
C GLY A 15 6.83 7.56 -14.94
N HIS A 16 7.44 7.99 -16.05
CA HIS A 16 7.58 9.41 -16.41
C HIS A 16 6.22 10.09 -16.58
N ARG A 17 5.25 9.43 -17.26
CA ARG A 17 3.88 9.95 -17.37
C ARG A 17 3.25 10.20 -15.99
N LEU A 18 3.44 9.28 -15.04
CA LEU A 18 2.94 9.43 -13.68
C LEU A 18 3.67 10.57 -12.93
N THR A 19 4.99 10.67 -13.08
CA THR A 19 5.76 11.78 -12.49
C THR A 19 5.24 13.12 -12.99
N ASN A 20 5.06 13.27 -14.31
CA ASN A 20 4.56 14.50 -14.92
C ASN A 20 3.14 14.83 -14.44
N LEU A 21 2.28 13.83 -14.27
CA LEU A 21 0.94 14.03 -13.71
C LEU A 21 1.02 14.55 -12.26
N ASN A 22 1.86 13.94 -11.43
CA ASN A 22 2.04 14.36 -10.04
C ASN A 22 2.62 15.79 -9.95
N ILE A 23 3.60 16.13 -10.80
CA ILE A 23 4.16 17.50 -10.87
C ILE A 23 3.07 18.51 -11.25
N ARG A 24 2.24 18.21 -12.27
CA ARG A 24 1.13 19.09 -12.65
C ARG A 24 0.09 19.28 -11.55
N LEU A 25 -0.15 18.24 -10.74
CA LEU A 25 -1.06 18.35 -9.59
C LEU A 25 -0.48 19.26 -8.50
N LEU A 26 0.84 19.24 -8.28
CA LEU A 26 1.53 20.12 -7.35
C LEU A 26 1.62 21.58 -7.84
N GLN A 27 1.85 21.78 -9.13
CA GLN A 27 1.88 23.12 -9.74
C GLN A 27 0.53 23.84 -9.59
N LYS A 28 -0.58 23.09 -9.61
CA LYS A 28 -1.93 23.64 -9.38
C LYS A 28 -2.20 24.08 -7.93
N SER A 29 -1.32 23.75 -7.00
CA SER A 29 -1.48 24.04 -5.57
C SER A 29 -0.42 25.01 -5.03
N ASP A 30 -0.11 26.06 -5.81
CA ASP A 30 0.83 27.14 -5.45
C ASP A 30 2.29 26.71 -5.21
N LEU A 31 2.73 25.57 -5.78
CA LEU A 31 4.15 25.25 -5.86
C LEU A 31 4.71 25.68 -7.23
N GLU A 32 4.79 26.99 -7.45
CA GLU A 32 5.31 27.62 -8.68
C GLU A 32 6.81 27.35 -8.90
N SER A 33 7.55 26.88 -7.88
CA SER A 33 9.02 26.67 -7.96
C SER A 33 9.44 25.25 -8.37
N LEU A 34 8.59 24.46 -9.01
CA LEU A 34 8.93 23.08 -9.45
C LEU A 34 9.51 23.01 -10.86
N ASP A 35 9.56 24.13 -11.59
CA ASP A 35 9.95 24.14 -13.00
C ASP A 35 11.43 23.76 -13.21
N ASP A 36 12.27 23.89 -12.19
CA ASP A 36 13.71 23.55 -12.19
C ASP A 36 14.02 22.16 -11.58
N LEU A 37 13.01 21.29 -11.42
CA LEU A 37 13.26 19.94 -10.88
C LEU A 37 14.12 19.10 -11.83
N ASP A 38 15.28 18.67 -11.35
CA ASP A 38 16.08 17.67 -12.06
C ASP A 38 15.45 16.27 -11.93
N ILE A 39 14.78 15.86 -13.01
CA ILE A 39 14.17 14.52 -13.20
C ILE A 39 15.20 13.53 -13.77
N GLY A 40 16.38 14.00 -14.19
CA GLY A 40 17.46 13.21 -14.81
C GLY A 40 18.39 12.51 -13.82
N PHE A 41 18.18 12.68 -12.52
CA PHE A 41 19.06 12.17 -11.47
C PHE A 41 19.28 10.66 -11.50
N GLN A 42 20.56 10.28 -11.51
CA GLN A 42 21.07 8.90 -11.46
C GLN A 42 20.42 7.97 -12.50
N ALA A 43 20.63 8.27 -13.78
CA ALA A 43 20.15 7.45 -14.89
C ALA A 43 20.55 5.97 -14.76
N GLU A 44 21.76 5.68 -14.27
CA GLU A 44 22.27 4.33 -14.03
C GLU A 44 21.46 3.60 -12.95
N SER A 45 21.17 4.29 -11.84
CA SER A 45 20.33 3.75 -10.76
C SER A 45 18.91 3.47 -11.26
N LEU A 46 18.33 4.39 -12.04
CA LEU A 46 17.00 4.23 -12.61
C LEU A 46 16.95 3.05 -13.61
N LEU A 47 17.99 2.88 -14.41
CA LEU A 47 18.11 1.81 -15.38
C LEU A 47 18.34 0.45 -14.68
N CYS A 48 19.16 0.42 -13.63
CA CYS A 48 19.35 -0.75 -12.77
C CYS A 48 18.03 -1.17 -12.11
N TRP A 49 17.34 -0.22 -11.49
CA TRP A 49 16.00 -0.43 -10.94
C TRP A 49 15.04 -0.97 -12.02
N GLY A 50 15.05 -0.40 -13.21
CA GLY A 50 14.22 -0.81 -14.34
C GLY A 50 14.48 -2.26 -14.76
N LYS A 51 15.76 -2.65 -14.90
CA LYS A 51 16.18 -4.03 -15.21
C LYS A 51 15.66 -5.02 -14.16
N ILE A 52 15.82 -4.71 -12.87
CA ILE A 52 15.38 -5.57 -11.77
C ILE A 52 13.84 -5.66 -11.74
N ALA A 53 13.15 -4.53 -11.88
CA ALA A 53 11.69 -4.46 -11.84
C ALA A 53 11.06 -5.27 -12.98
N VAL A 54 11.57 -5.14 -14.21
CA VAL A 54 11.12 -5.89 -15.38
C VAL A 54 11.39 -7.39 -15.24
N ARG A 55 12.57 -7.77 -14.73
CA ARG A 55 12.91 -9.17 -14.46
C ARG A 55 11.93 -9.80 -13.47
N ILE A 56 11.65 -9.11 -12.36
CA ILE A 56 10.66 -9.56 -11.37
C ILE A 56 9.27 -9.68 -12.01
N ASN A 57 8.85 -8.70 -12.83
CA ASN A 57 7.56 -8.77 -13.50
C ASN A 57 7.45 -9.97 -14.45
N ALA A 58 8.50 -10.26 -15.21
CA ALA A 58 8.56 -11.43 -16.08
C ALA A 58 8.52 -12.75 -15.28
N GLN A 59 9.26 -12.84 -14.18
CA GLN A 59 9.23 -14.00 -13.28
C GLN A 59 7.84 -14.19 -12.65
N MET A 60 7.16 -13.11 -12.29
CA MET A 60 5.83 -13.18 -11.68
C MET A 60 4.76 -13.70 -12.65
N ILE A 61 4.94 -13.51 -13.97
CA ILE A 61 4.08 -14.12 -14.99
C ILE A 61 4.23 -15.64 -14.99
N HIS A 62 5.45 -16.14 -14.80
CA HIS A 62 5.79 -17.57 -14.75
C HIS A 62 6.03 -18.05 -13.32
N TYR A 63 5.37 -17.43 -12.34
CA TYR A 63 5.68 -17.65 -10.92
C TYR A 63 5.56 -19.12 -10.55
N ARG A 64 4.48 -19.76 -11.01
CA ARG A 64 4.23 -21.19 -10.73
C ARG A 64 5.35 -22.05 -11.30
N GLU A 65 5.71 -21.86 -12.56
CA GLU A 65 6.76 -22.62 -13.24
C GLU A 65 8.11 -22.41 -12.55
N THR A 66 8.41 -21.16 -12.17
CA THR A 66 9.64 -20.80 -11.44
C THR A 66 9.71 -21.50 -10.07
N ILE A 67 8.60 -21.53 -9.32
CA ILE A 67 8.56 -22.22 -8.01
C ILE A 67 8.73 -23.73 -8.19
N ILE A 68 8.06 -24.34 -9.17
CA ILE A 68 8.19 -25.77 -9.47
C ILE A 68 9.64 -26.12 -9.82
N GLN A 69 10.27 -25.36 -10.72
CA GLN A 69 11.67 -25.56 -11.10
C GLN A 69 12.61 -25.44 -9.89
N ASN A 70 12.44 -24.41 -9.05
CA ASN A 70 13.25 -24.22 -7.86
C ASN A 70 13.09 -25.37 -6.84
N LEU A 71 11.88 -25.93 -6.71
CA LEU A 71 11.64 -27.10 -5.87
C LEU A 71 12.32 -28.35 -6.43
N GLN A 72 12.26 -28.56 -7.75
CA GLN A 72 12.95 -29.63 -8.47
C GLN A 72 14.48 -29.57 -8.28
N ILE A 73 15.08 -28.39 -8.47
CA ILE A 73 16.53 -28.18 -8.31
C ILE A 73 16.99 -28.51 -6.87
N ARG A 74 16.13 -28.28 -5.88
CA ARG A 74 16.40 -28.59 -4.47
C ARG A 74 16.03 -30.03 -4.08
N ASN A 75 15.80 -30.90 -5.06
CA ASN A 75 15.42 -32.30 -4.86
C ASN A 75 14.15 -32.51 -4.02
N HIS A 76 13.24 -31.53 -4.00
CA HIS A 76 11.92 -31.73 -3.41
C HIS A 76 11.04 -32.54 -4.35
N SER A 77 10.32 -33.53 -3.82
CA SER A 77 9.36 -34.32 -4.58
C SER A 77 8.12 -33.47 -4.92
N ILE A 78 7.83 -33.31 -6.21
CA ILE A 78 6.69 -32.52 -6.66
C ILE A 78 5.55 -33.47 -7.08
N ASN A 79 4.61 -33.70 -6.16
CA ASN A 79 3.34 -34.34 -6.48
C ASN A 79 2.33 -33.29 -6.96
N LEU A 80 2.44 -32.88 -8.22
CA LEU A 80 1.35 -32.13 -8.87
C LEU A 80 0.19 -33.11 -9.03
N ALA A 81 -0.87 -32.95 -8.24
CA ALA A 81 -2.12 -33.68 -8.43
C ALA A 81 -2.68 -33.33 -9.82
N VAL A 82 -2.28 -34.06 -10.85
CA VAL A 82 -2.90 -34.01 -12.15
C VAL A 82 -4.32 -34.49 -11.90
N LYS A 83 -5.29 -33.58 -11.99
CA LYS A 83 -6.71 -33.96 -12.08
C LYS A 83 -6.88 -34.72 -13.39
N LYS A 84 -6.50 -36.01 -13.41
CA LYS A 84 -6.93 -36.94 -14.44
C LYS A 84 -8.44 -37.01 -14.29
N ARG A 85 -9.14 -36.48 -15.29
CA ARG A 85 -10.59 -36.53 -15.43
C ARG A 85 -11.00 -37.96 -15.81
N ASN A 86 -10.64 -38.95 -15.00
CA ASN A 86 -10.90 -40.35 -15.29
C ASN A 86 -11.82 -40.95 -14.22
N ASN A 87 -12.98 -41.37 -14.70
CA ASN A 87 -13.96 -42.18 -14.01
C ASN A 87 -13.33 -43.52 -13.56
N THR A 88 -12.82 -43.58 -12.33
CA THR A 88 -12.62 -44.85 -11.63
C THR A 88 -13.12 -44.71 -10.19
N LYS A 89 -14.44 -44.84 -10.05
CA LYS A 89 -15.08 -45.04 -8.76
C LYS A 89 -14.63 -46.39 -8.17
N LYS A 90 -14.35 -46.38 -6.86
CA LYS A 90 -14.29 -47.50 -5.91
C LYS A 90 -13.01 -48.37 -5.93
N ARG A 91 -11.95 -47.92 -5.21
CA ARG A 91 -11.20 -48.79 -4.26
C ARG A 91 -10.17 -48.11 -3.32
N ILE A 92 -10.21 -46.79 -3.12
CA ILE A 92 -9.37 -46.10 -2.12
C ILE A 92 -10.29 -45.19 -1.29
N LYS A 93 -10.74 -45.62 -0.10
CA LYS A 93 -11.63 -44.77 0.75
C LYS A 93 -11.42 -44.83 2.27
N LYS A 94 -10.53 -45.68 2.81
CA LYS A 94 -10.28 -45.74 4.26
C LYS A 94 -8.95 -45.10 4.70
N ASN A 95 -7.82 -45.39 4.05
CA ASN A 95 -6.52 -44.82 4.48
C ASN A 95 -6.36 -43.33 4.14
N ASP A 96 -6.86 -42.85 3.00
CA ASP A 96 -6.79 -41.42 2.65
C ASP A 96 -7.64 -40.52 3.55
N LYS A 97 -8.73 -41.04 4.12
CA LYS A 97 -9.61 -40.25 4.99
C LYS A 97 -8.97 -39.96 6.35
N ASN A 98 -8.24 -40.93 6.91
CA ASN A 98 -7.54 -40.76 8.17
C ASN A 98 -6.30 -39.86 8.01
N LEU A 99 -5.58 -39.97 6.90
CA LEU A 99 -4.41 -39.13 6.61
C LEU A 99 -4.81 -37.67 6.32
N SER A 100 -5.88 -37.46 5.55
CA SER A 100 -6.42 -36.11 5.30
C SER A 100 -7.01 -35.47 6.55
N GLN A 101 -7.70 -36.24 7.41
CA GLN A 101 -8.19 -35.72 8.70
C GLN A 101 -7.04 -35.34 9.64
N SER A 102 -6.02 -36.19 9.76
CA SER A 102 -4.82 -35.89 10.57
C SER A 102 -4.06 -34.65 10.07
N HIS A 103 -3.92 -34.52 8.74
CA HIS A 103 -3.28 -33.36 8.11
C HIS A 103 -4.09 -32.07 8.32
N ASN A 104 -5.42 -32.14 8.25
CA ASN A 104 -6.30 -31.00 8.54
C ASN A 104 -6.17 -30.58 10.02
N ASN A 105 -6.18 -31.54 10.95
CA ASN A 105 -6.00 -31.27 12.38
C ASN A 105 -4.64 -30.61 12.69
N LEU A 106 -3.56 -31.02 12.00
CA LEU A 106 -2.25 -30.39 12.17
C LEU A 106 -2.23 -28.94 11.65
N ILE A 107 -2.83 -28.67 10.48
CA ILE A 107 -2.94 -27.32 9.94
C ILE A 107 -3.73 -26.43 10.88
N GLU A 108 -4.85 -26.93 11.39
CA GLU A 108 -5.70 -26.23 12.37
C GLU A 108 -4.89 -25.90 13.63
N ALA A 109 -4.16 -26.87 14.19
CA ALA A 109 -3.30 -26.65 15.35
C ALA A 109 -2.19 -25.61 15.09
N ILE A 110 -1.56 -25.63 13.92
CA ILE A 110 -0.54 -24.63 13.54
C ILE A 110 -1.15 -23.22 13.45
N GLU A 111 -2.32 -23.09 12.82
CA GLU A 111 -3.02 -21.82 12.71
C GLU A 111 -3.51 -21.30 14.07
N GLU A 112 -3.98 -22.17 14.97
CA GLU A 112 -4.32 -21.80 16.34
C GLU A 112 -3.12 -21.28 17.11
N VAL A 113 -1.98 -21.98 17.06
CA VAL A 113 -0.73 -21.53 17.71
C VAL A 113 -0.27 -20.20 17.13
N ARG A 114 -0.35 -20.03 15.80
CA ARG A 114 -0.01 -18.79 15.11
C ARG A 114 -0.90 -17.63 15.57
N GLN A 115 -2.23 -17.84 15.62
CA GLN A 115 -3.18 -16.83 16.07
C GLN A 115 -2.95 -16.45 17.54
N LYS A 116 -2.75 -17.45 18.41
CA LYS A 116 -2.44 -17.23 19.82
C LYS A 116 -1.15 -16.43 20.01
N ASN A 117 -0.09 -16.79 19.29
CA ASN A 117 1.18 -16.06 19.34
C ASN A 117 1.02 -14.62 18.84
N HIS A 118 0.28 -14.41 17.77
CA HIS A 118 -0.02 -13.07 17.25
C HIS A 118 -0.81 -12.23 18.26
N GLN A 119 -1.85 -12.79 18.88
CA GLN A 119 -2.64 -12.12 19.91
C GLN A 119 -1.80 -11.75 21.14
N LEU A 120 -0.96 -12.69 21.62
CA LEU A 120 -0.04 -12.44 22.73
C LEU A 120 0.96 -11.32 22.40
N ASP A 121 1.49 -11.27 21.19
CA ASP A 121 2.40 -10.21 20.80
C ASP A 121 1.68 -8.84 20.71
N CYS A 122 0.46 -8.80 20.16
CA CYS A 122 -0.37 -7.59 20.15
C CYS A 122 -0.63 -7.06 21.57
N GLN A 123 -0.92 -7.95 22.52
CA GLN A 123 -1.09 -7.60 23.93
C GLN A 123 0.21 -7.08 24.55
N LYS A 124 1.35 -7.74 24.29
CA LYS A 124 2.66 -7.31 24.80
C LYS A 124 3.09 -5.96 24.24
N ILE A 125 2.76 -5.64 22.98
CA ILE A 125 3.01 -4.32 22.37
C ILE A 125 2.16 -3.26 23.06
N ALA A 126 0.84 -3.48 23.17
CA ALA A 126 -0.06 -2.52 23.80
C ALA A 126 0.29 -2.23 25.26
N LYS A 127 0.73 -3.25 26.02
CA LYS A 127 1.16 -3.14 27.41
C LYS A 127 2.60 -2.66 27.60
N SER A 128 3.37 -2.47 26.53
CA SER A 128 4.77 -2.04 26.67
C SER A 128 4.87 -0.62 27.24
N GLN A 129 6.00 -0.34 27.90
CA GLN A 129 6.25 0.98 28.50
C GLN A 129 6.30 2.07 27.42
N ASP A 130 5.70 3.23 27.70
CA ASP A 130 5.78 4.38 26.82
C ASP A 130 7.20 4.94 26.78
N LEU A 131 7.62 5.33 25.58
CA LEU A 131 8.90 6.01 25.34
C LEU A 131 8.67 7.52 25.31
N ASN A 132 9.67 8.27 25.76
CA ASN A 132 9.79 9.68 25.42
C ASN A 132 10.63 9.83 24.14
N ASP A 133 10.62 11.02 23.54
CA ASP A 133 11.24 11.28 22.25
C ASP A 133 12.74 10.99 22.24
N LEU A 134 13.45 11.33 23.33
CA LEU A 134 14.88 11.07 23.48
C LEU A 134 15.20 9.57 23.48
N LYS A 135 14.48 8.79 24.30
CA LYS A 135 14.65 7.33 24.35
C LYS A 135 14.26 6.68 23.04
N TYR A 136 13.21 7.18 22.38
CA TYR A 136 12.80 6.71 21.05
C TYR A 136 13.92 6.91 20.03
N GLN A 137 14.52 8.10 19.95
CA GLN A 137 15.61 8.38 19.02
C GLN A 137 16.85 7.52 19.30
N ALA A 138 17.25 7.40 20.56
CA ALA A 138 18.37 6.55 20.98
C ALA A 138 18.14 5.08 20.59
N LEU A 139 16.97 4.53 20.93
CA LEU A 139 16.61 3.15 20.58
C LEU A 139 16.53 2.94 19.07
N LYS A 140 15.98 3.90 18.32
CA LYS A 140 15.87 3.80 16.86
C LYS A 140 17.24 3.70 16.20
N ARG A 141 18.22 4.48 16.68
CA ARG A 141 19.62 4.47 16.22
C ARG A 141 20.39 3.20 16.60
N SER A 142 20.06 2.55 17.72
CA SER A 142 20.74 1.32 18.15
C SER A 142 20.68 0.22 17.09
N LEU A 143 21.80 -0.43 16.77
CA LEU A 143 21.85 -1.53 15.80
C LEU A 143 21.16 -2.79 16.33
N ILE A 144 21.34 -3.11 17.62
CA ILE A 144 20.81 -4.31 18.25
C ILE A 144 19.67 -3.91 19.17
N LYS A 145 18.53 -4.60 19.04
CA LYS A 145 17.31 -4.35 19.81
C LYS A 145 16.76 -5.64 20.37
N THR A 146 16.50 -5.67 21.67
CA THR A 146 15.77 -6.73 22.34
C THR A 146 14.30 -6.74 21.89
N ASN A 147 13.60 -7.87 22.11
CA ASN A 147 12.17 -7.95 21.81
C ASN A 147 11.33 -6.95 22.64
N LYS A 148 11.78 -6.59 23.85
CA LYS A 148 11.11 -5.59 24.68
C LYS A 148 11.21 -4.20 24.03
N GLU A 149 12.41 -3.81 23.60
CA GLU A 149 12.65 -2.52 22.94
C GLU A 149 11.94 -2.43 21.59
N ARG A 150 11.92 -3.51 20.80
CA ARG A 150 11.14 -3.55 19.53
C ARG A 150 9.66 -3.28 19.76
N ARG A 151 9.09 -3.84 20.83
CA ARG A 151 7.67 -3.63 21.19
C ARG A 151 7.41 -2.20 21.66
N GLN A 152 8.33 -1.63 22.45
CA GLN A 152 8.25 -0.22 22.89
C GLN A 152 8.30 0.74 21.70
N LEU A 153 9.26 0.54 20.78
CA LEU A 153 9.35 1.32 19.55
C LEU A 153 8.07 1.23 18.73
N LYS A 154 7.53 0.01 18.57
CA LYS A 154 6.29 -0.19 17.83
C LYS A 154 5.09 0.50 18.50
N LYS A 155 4.95 0.41 19.82
CA LYS A 155 3.88 1.12 20.55
C LYS A 155 3.98 2.62 20.32
N TYR A 156 5.18 3.19 20.46
CA TYR A 156 5.41 4.61 20.24
C TYR A 156 5.13 5.05 18.80
N ASP A 157 5.56 4.27 17.80
CA ASP A 157 5.24 4.54 16.39
C ASP A 157 3.72 4.53 16.14
N LEU A 158 2.98 3.60 16.77
CA LEU A 158 1.52 3.52 16.65
C LEU A 158 0.81 4.69 17.33
N GLN A 159 1.31 5.15 18.48
CA GLN A 159 0.78 6.34 19.18
C GLN A 159 0.85 7.57 18.27
N ARG A 160 2.00 7.82 17.65
CA ARG A 160 2.16 8.95 16.72
C ARG A 160 1.37 8.75 15.44
N ARG A 161 1.25 7.51 14.96
CA ARG A 161 0.52 7.16 13.73
C ARG A 161 -0.96 7.45 13.77
N TYR A 162 -1.61 7.04 14.84
CA TYR A 162 -3.06 7.08 14.92
C TYR A 162 -3.56 8.17 15.89
N GLY A 163 -2.69 8.66 16.78
CA GLY A 163 -3.02 9.66 17.79
C GLY A 163 -4.15 9.23 18.74
N ILE A 164 -4.36 7.92 18.88
CA ILE A 164 -5.32 7.29 19.79
C ILE A 164 -4.59 6.27 20.68
N PRO A 165 -5.17 5.86 21.82
CA PRO A 165 -4.56 4.85 22.69
C PRO A 165 -4.25 3.54 21.97
N VAL A 166 -3.05 3.01 22.17
CA VAL A 166 -2.62 1.76 21.53
C VAL A 166 -3.23 0.56 22.23
N THR A 167 -4.30 0.03 21.62
CA THR A 167 -4.96 -1.20 22.07
C THR A 167 -4.42 -2.42 21.31
N PRO A 168 -4.57 -3.66 21.85
CA PRO A 168 -4.20 -4.87 21.10
C PRO A 168 -4.94 -4.98 19.76
N LYS A 169 -6.20 -4.50 19.70
CA LYS A 169 -7.01 -4.43 18.48
C LYS A 169 -6.37 -3.51 17.44
N LEU A 170 -5.92 -2.31 17.85
CA LEU A 170 -5.22 -1.38 16.96
C LEU A 170 -3.92 -1.98 16.40
N VAL A 171 -3.14 -2.66 17.24
CA VAL A 171 -1.90 -3.33 16.81
C VAL A 171 -2.20 -4.40 15.76
N ALA A 172 -3.24 -5.21 15.98
CA ALA A 172 -3.67 -6.23 15.03
C ALA A 172 -4.15 -5.63 13.69
N LEU A 173 -4.88 -4.52 13.72
CA LEU A 173 -5.28 -3.78 12.53
C LEU A 173 -4.07 -3.25 11.76
N ASP A 174 -3.12 -2.61 12.43
CA ASP A 174 -1.89 -2.10 11.79
C ASP A 174 -1.10 -3.22 11.10
N ASN A 175 -0.93 -4.36 11.77
CA ASN A 175 -0.28 -5.55 11.20
C ASN A 175 -0.98 -6.05 9.93
N ALA A 176 -2.30 -5.90 9.84
CA ALA A 176 -3.11 -6.27 8.67
C ALA A 176 -3.08 -5.22 7.55
N GLY A 177 -2.23 -4.19 7.65
CA GLY A 177 -2.07 -3.14 6.64
C GLY A 177 -3.15 -2.04 6.71
N TRP A 178 -3.82 -1.89 7.85
CA TRP A 178 -4.92 -0.93 8.04
C TRP A 178 -4.50 0.53 7.76
N TYR A 179 -3.29 0.92 8.17
CA TYR A 179 -2.79 2.29 7.99
C TYR A 179 -2.93 2.80 6.55
N GLN A 180 -2.46 2.03 5.56
CA GLN A 180 -2.48 2.46 4.16
C GLN A 180 -3.92 2.67 3.66
N LYS A 181 -4.86 1.83 4.12
CA LYS A 181 -6.27 1.88 3.71
C LYS A 181 -6.97 3.12 4.24
N ILE A 182 -6.84 3.38 5.54
CA ILE A 182 -7.53 4.51 6.17
C ILE A 182 -6.92 5.85 5.73
N ARG A 183 -5.62 5.87 5.45
CA ARG A 183 -4.90 7.04 4.95
C ARG A 183 -5.41 7.47 3.58
N LEU A 184 -5.57 6.53 2.65
CA LEU A 184 -6.22 6.81 1.36
C LEU A 184 -7.67 7.25 1.55
N HIS A 185 -8.42 6.62 2.46
CA HIS A 185 -9.81 6.97 2.72
C HIS A 185 -9.96 8.39 3.30
N TYR A 186 -9.06 8.79 4.19
CA TYR A 186 -9.03 10.13 4.77
C TYR A 186 -8.89 11.20 3.70
N PHE A 187 -7.86 11.09 2.85
CA PHE A 187 -7.63 12.06 1.76
C PHE A 187 -8.66 11.97 0.62
N LEU A 188 -9.39 10.86 0.49
CA LEU A 188 -10.54 10.76 -0.42
C LEU A 188 -11.77 11.51 0.11
N THR A 189 -11.85 11.74 1.42
CA THR A 189 -13.05 12.28 2.10
C THR A 189 -12.70 13.53 2.92
N LYS A 190 -12.53 13.40 4.23
CA LYS A 190 -12.39 14.51 5.18
C LYS A 190 -11.13 15.35 4.96
N GLY A 191 -10.03 14.69 4.63
CA GLY A 191 -8.72 15.31 4.43
C GLY A 191 -8.49 15.84 3.02
N ARG A 192 -9.49 15.77 2.13
CA ARG A 192 -9.31 16.04 0.71
C ARG A 192 -8.75 17.44 0.40
N ASN A 193 -9.13 18.42 1.20
CA ASN A 193 -8.68 19.81 1.05
C ASN A 193 -7.19 19.99 1.40
N TYR A 194 -6.64 19.12 2.27
CA TYR A 194 -5.26 19.18 2.74
C TYR A 194 -4.32 18.24 1.95
N LEU A 195 -4.85 17.52 0.96
CA LEU A 195 -4.08 16.57 0.15
C LEU A 195 -2.93 17.25 -0.60
N ALA A 196 -3.21 18.42 -1.19
CA ALA A 196 -2.23 19.15 -1.97
C ALA A 196 -1.07 19.66 -1.10
N ASP A 197 -1.38 20.16 0.10
CA ASP A 197 -0.37 20.56 1.10
C ASP A 197 0.50 19.37 1.50
N ARG A 198 -0.13 18.21 1.78
CA ARG A 198 0.57 16.97 2.13
C ARG A 198 1.53 16.52 1.02
N ASP A 199 1.05 16.49 -0.22
CA ASP A 199 1.84 16.08 -1.39
C ASP A 199 3.02 17.05 -1.60
N THR A 200 2.78 18.35 -1.42
CA THR A 200 3.77 19.43 -1.50
C THR A 200 4.88 19.28 -0.46
N ILE A 201 4.52 19.04 0.81
CA ILE A 201 5.50 18.86 1.89
C ILE A 201 6.40 17.65 1.59
N ILE A 202 5.84 16.57 1.05
CA ILE A 202 6.61 15.37 0.72
C ILE A 202 7.52 15.58 -0.48
N ALA A 203 7.01 16.26 -1.51
CA ALA A 203 7.82 16.64 -2.66
C ALA A 203 9.04 17.44 -2.19
N LYS A 204 8.83 18.51 -1.41
CA LYS A 204 9.92 19.33 -0.82
C LYS A 204 10.91 18.48 -0.01
N LYS A 205 10.41 17.58 0.83
CA LYS A 205 11.26 16.67 1.60
C LYS A 205 12.14 15.78 0.72
N LEU A 206 11.59 15.22 -0.36
CA LEU A 206 12.35 14.36 -1.27
C LEU A 206 13.39 15.17 -2.04
N ILE A 207 13.04 16.38 -2.47
CA ILE A 207 13.95 17.32 -3.13
C ILE A 207 15.11 17.70 -2.19
N ASP A 208 14.81 18.06 -0.94
CA ASP A 208 15.83 18.38 0.07
C ASP A 208 16.77 17.18 0.33
N GLN A 209 16.23 15.96 0.34
CA GLN A 209 17.01 14.73 0.54
C GLN A 209 17.86 14.37 -0.68
N GLY A 210 17.40 14.69 -1.88
CA GLY A 210 18.10 14.50 -3.14
C GLY A 210 18.91 15.71 -3.60
N GLN A 211 19.11 16.72 -2.73
CA GLN A 211 19.88 17.93 -3.03
C GLN A 211 19.42 18.66 -4.31
N GLY A 212 18.10 18.75 -4.53
CA GLY A 212 17.51 19.37 -5.73
C GLY A 212 16.97 18.37 -6.75
N SER A 213 17.39 17.11 -6.65
CA SER A 213 16.98 16.05 -7.57
C SER A 213 15.96 15.08 -6.96
N ILE A 214 15.17 14.40 -7.80
CA ILE A 214 14.19 13.39 -7.36
C ILE A 214 14.37 12.03 -8.02
N PHE A 215 14.31 10.95 -7.23
CA PHE A 215 14.25 9.59 -7.78
C PHE A 215 12.79 9.20 -8.08
N LEU A 216 12.46 9.05 -9.37
CA LEU A 216 11.08 8.90 -9.86
C LEU A 216 10.26 7.79 -9.18
N PRO A 217 10.79 6.56 -8.98
CA PRO A 217 10.02 5.50 -8.33
C PRO A 217 9.58 5.85 -6.91
N ASP A 218 10.43 6.53 -6.15
CA ASP A 218 10.15 6.93 -4.77
C ASP A 218 9.18 8.11 -4.74
N PHE A 219 9.40 9.10 -5.60
CA PHE A 219 8.49 10.24 -5.78
C PHE A 219 7.08 9.75 -6.10
N ASN A 220 6.91 8.95 -7.15
CA ASN A 220 5.59 8.45 -7.57
C ASN A 220 4.90 7.60 -6.51
N ARG A 221 5.63 6.79 -5.75
CA ARG A 221 5.06 5.99 -4.66
C ARG A 221 4.63 6.84 -3.47
N SER A 222 5.25 8.01 -3.32
CA SER A 222 4.99 8.93 -2.22
C SER A 222 3.80 9.85 -2.46
N GLN A 223 3.42 10.15 -3.71
CA GLN A 223 2.34 11.09 -4.04
C GLN A 223 0.96 10.43 -4.06
N PHE A 224 -0.07 11.18 -3.63
CA PHE A 224 -1.44 10.68 -3.52
C PHE A 224 -2.41 11.35 -4.47
N GLY A 225 -2.09 12.52 -5.01
CA GLY A 225 -2.92 13.26 -5.95
C GLY A 225 -3.46 12.40 -7.10
N ALA A 226 -2.58 11.69 -7.81
CA ALA A 226 -3.01 10.83 -8.93
C ALA A 226 -3.90 9.66 -8.47
N ILE A 227 -3.64 9.09 -7.29
CA ILE A 227 -4.42 7.97 -6.71
C ILE A 227 -5.83 8.45 -6.37
N ILE A 228 -5.94 9.55 -5.64
CA ILE A 228 -7.22 10.12 -5.22
C ILE A 228 -8.00 10.62 -6.43
N GLY A 229 -7.36 11.37 -7.34
CA GLY A 229 -7.99 11.83 -8.58
C GLY A 229 -8.52 10.70 -9.45
N THR A 230 -7.83 9.55 -9.52
CA THR A 230 -8.34 8.37 -10.22
C THR A 230 -9.61 7.82 -9.56
N MET A 231 -9.68 7.77 -8.23
CA MET A 231 -10.87 7.32 -7.51
C MET A 231 -12.04 8.30 -7.66
N GLU A 232 -11.76 9.60 -7.74
CA GLU A 232 -12.76 10.65 -7.99
C GLU A 232 -13.37 10.54 -9.39
N VAL A 233 -12.54 10.41 -10.43
CA VAL A 233 -12.98 10.24 -11.82
C VAL A 233 -13.84 8.98 -11.99
N LEU A 234 -13.55 7.91 -11.22
CA LEU A 234 -14.35 6.68 -11.22
C LEU A 234 -15.59 6.75 -10.32
N GLY A 235 -15.88 7.89 -9.70
CA GLY A 235 -17.10 8.08 -8.91
C GLY A 235 -17.13 7.36 -7.57
N ILE A 236 -15.99 6.89 -7.04
CA ILE A 236 -15.96 6.20 -5.74
C ILE A 236 -16.50 7.07 -4.59
N PRO A 237 -16.19 8.39 -4.48
CA PRO A 237 -16.77 9.22 -3.43
C PRO A 237 -18.30 9.28 -3.46
N VAL A 238 -18.91 9.21 -4.65
CA VAL A 238 -20.38 9.20 -4.80
C VAL A 238 -20.97 7.93 -4.22
N LEU A 239 -20.32 6.77 -4.48
CA LEU A 239 -20.71 5.49 -3.89
C LEU A 239 -20.60 5.48 -2.36
N LEU A 240 -19.62 6.20 -1.79
CA LEU A 240 -19.44 6.28 -0.34
C LEU A 240 -20.45 7.22 0.34
N LYS A 241 -21.06 8.16 -0.39
CA LYS A 241 -22.11 9.04 0.15
C LYS A 241 -23.44 8.30 0.32
N ASP A 242 -23.76 7.37 -0.57
CA ASP A 242 -24.99 6.57 -0.52
C ASP A 242 -24.68 5.07 -0.32
N ILE A 243 -24.28 4.72 0.91
CA ILE A 243 -23.93 3.34 1.31
C ILE A 243 -25.14 2.40 1.24
N ASN A 244 -26.36 2.94 1.30
CA ASN A 244 -27.59 2.16 1.27
C ASN A 244 -28.06 1.82 -0.14
N ARG A 245 -27.45 2.44 -1.16
CA ARG A 245 -27.72 2.13 -2.56
C ARG A 245 -27.47 0.67 -2.88
N LYS A 246 -28.48 0.04 -3.49
CA LYS A 246 -28.37 -1.30 -4.07
C LYS A 246 -27.82 -1.18 -5.50
N LEU A 247 -26.67 -1.78 -5.73
CA LEU A 247 -25.92 -1.73 -6.98
C LEU A 247 -26.19 -2.99 -7.81
N ILE A 248 -26.37 -2.81 -9.12
CA ILE A 248 -26.46 -3.91 -10.09
C ILE A 248 -25.50 -3.67 -11.26
N ASN A 249 -25.00 -4.74 -11.89
CA ASN A 249 -24.03 -4.62 -12.99
C ASN A 249 -24.57 -3.86 -14.22
N THR A 250 -25.88 -3.68 -14.32
CA THR A 250 -26.56 -3.00 -15.43
C THR A 250 -26.90 -1.55 -15.14
N ASP A 251 -26.54 -1.03 -13.96
CA ASP A 251 -26.71 0.39 -13.64
C ASP A 251 -25.90 1.24 -14.64
N THR A 252 -26.51 2.31 -15.14
CA THR A 252 -25.95 3.12 -16.23
C THR A 252 -24.64 3.78 -15.83
N ASP A 253 -24.58 4.37 -14.64
CA ASP A 253 -23.38 5.00 -14.08
C ASP A 253 -22.26 3.97 -13.85
N LEU A 254 -22.58 2.75 -13.41
CA LEU A 254 -21.59 1.70 -13.22
C LEU A 254 -21.05 1.17 -14.55
N LEU A 255 -21.89 1.10 -15.59
CA LEU A 255 -21.45 0.74 -16.94
C LEU A 255 -20.50 1.80 -17.52
N GLU A 256 -20.79 3.08 -17.33
CA GLU A 256 -19.92 4.19 -17.76
C GLU A 256 -18.58 4.16 -17.01
N MET A 257 -18.61 4.02 -15.69
CA MET A 257 -17.41 3.86 -14.87
C MET A 257 -16.57 2.66 -15.33
N ALA A 258 -17.22 1.51 -15.61
CA ALA A 258 -16.52 0.32 -16.07
C ALA A 258 -15.88 0.52 -17.44
N LYS A 259 -16.56 1.17 -18.40
CA LYS A 259 -15.99 1.53 -19.70
C LYS A 259 -14.75 2.42 -19.52
N LEU A 260 -14.85 3.46 -18.70
CA LEU A 260 -13.72 4.36 -18.41
C LEU A 260 -12.54 3.59 -17.80
N ALA A 261 -12.81 2.71 -16.83
CA ALA A 261 -11.78 1.92 -16.17
C ALA A 261 -11.10 0.90 -17.09
N ILE A 262 -11.87 0.24 -17.97
CA ILE A 262 -11.34 -0.74 -18.92
C ILE A 262 -10.47 -0.05 -19.97
N ASN A 263 -10.90 1.11 -20.49
CA ASN A 263 -10.16 1.88 -21.48
C ASN A 263 -8.82 2.40 -20.91
N ASN A 264 -8.76 2.71 -19.62
CA ASN A 264 -7.57 3.26 -18.94
C ASN A 264 -6.84 2.25 -18.05
N ARG A 265 -7.02 0.94 -18.28
CA ARG A 265 -6.52 -0.14 -17.42
C ARG A 265 -5.01 -0.07 -17.12
N GLN A 266 -4.18 0.36 -18.07
CA GLN A 266 -2.73 0.38 -17.91
C GLN A 266 -2.29 1.55 -17.02
N ASP A 267 -2.95 2.69 -17.17
CA ASP A 267 -2.72 3.87 -16.33
C ASP A 267 -3.23 3.60 -14.91
N ILE A 268 -4.41 3.00 -14.75
CA ILE A 268 -4.92 2.55 -13.44
C ILE A 268 -3.96 1.55 -12.78
N LYS A 269 -3.39 0.62 -13.56
CA LYS A 269 -2.41 -0.33 -13.04
C LYS A 269 -1.12 0.36 -12.58
N THR A 270 -0.69 1.40 -13.28
CA THR A 270 0.49 2.20 -12.94
C THR A 270 0.25 3.06 -11.70
N ILE A 271 -0.89 3.75 -11.62
CA ILE A 271 -1.24 4.67 -10.52
C ILE A 271 -1.63 3.91 -9.25
N MET A 272 -2.58 2.97 -9.37
CA MET A 272 -3.23 2.32 -8.21
C MET A 272 -2.60 0.97 -7.86
N GLY A 273 -1.80 0.39 -8.75
CA GLY A 273 -1.33 -1.00 -8.66
C GLY A 273 -2.45 -2.04 -8.91
N ILE A 274 -3.64 -1.61 -9.32
CA ILE A 274 -4.81 -2.48 -9.55
C ILE A 274 -4.83 -2.98 -10.99
N GLY A 275 -4.84 -4.30 -11.19
CA GLY A 275 -5.10 -4.86 -12.52
C GLY A 275 -6.59 -4.85 -12.83
N ILE A 276 -7.00 -4.57 -14.07
CA ILE A 276 -8.39 -4.70 -14.51
C ILE A 276 -8.42 -5.63 -15.72
N ALA A 277 -9.23 -6.69 -15.63
CA ALA A 277 -9.44 -7.61 -16.75
C ALA A 277 -10.32 -6.96 -17.82
N LYS A 278 -10.13 -7.32 -19.10
CA LYS A 278 -10.91 -6.73 -20.21
C LYS A 278 -12.41 -7.03 -20.10
N ASN A 279 -12.75 -8.14 -19.47
CA ASN A 279 -14.12 -8.62 -19.23
C ASN A 279 -14.56 -8.44 -17.77
N ALA A 280 -13.89 -7.59 -16.98
CA ALA A 280 -14.27 -7.36 -15.60
C ALA A 280 -15.66 -6.70 -15.54
N SER A 281 -16.54 -7.23 -14.69
CA SER A 281 -17.85 -6.61 -14.45
C SER A 281 -17.70 -5.31 -13.65
N PRO A 282 -18.66 -4.36 -13.75
CA PRO A 282 -18.62 -3.13 -12.97
C PRO A 282 -18.45 -3.37 -11.46
N ILE A 283 -19.21 -4.32 -10.92
CA ILE A 283 -19.11 -4.72 -9.50
C ILE A 283 -17.71 -5.25 -9.15
N THR A 284 -17.07 -6.02 -10.04
CA THR A 284 -15.69 -6.51 -9.81
C THR A 284 -14.69 -5.36 -9.78
N ILE A 285 -14.87 -4.37 -10.65
CA ILE A 285 -14.00 -3.18 -10.71
C ILE A 285 -14.15 -2.38 -9.42
N ILE A 286 -15.37 -2.01 -9.03
CA ILE A 286 -15.67 -1.25 -7.80
C ILE A 286 -15.06 -1.94 -6.59
N ARG A 287 -15.24 -3.25 -6.45
CA ARG A 287 -14.71 -4.01 -5.32
C ARG A 287 -13.20 -3.81 -5.15
N ARG A 288 -12.43 -3.82 -6.25
CA ARG A 288 -10.97 -3.60 -6.20
C ARG A 288 -10.59 -2.20 -5.68
N PHE A 289 -11.41 -1.19 -5.96
CA PHE A 289 -11.22 0.17 -5.45
C PHE A 289 -11.66 0.29 -3.99
N LEU A 290 -12.79 -0.30 -3.61
CA LEU A 290 -13.25 -0.33 -2.22
C LEU A 290 -12.24 -1.05 -1.30
N ASP A 291 -11.65 -2.16 -1.76
CA ASP A 291 -10.63 -2.90 -1.01
C ASP A 291 -9.41 -2.02 -0.66
N LYS A 292 -9.06 -1.02 -1.50
CA LYS A 292 -7.95 -0.09 -1.25
C LYS A 292 -8.18 0.84 -0.07
N ILE A 293 -9.43 1.19 0.19
CA ILE A 293 -9.85 2.02 1.33
C ILE A 293 -10.41 1.17 2.48
N GLY A 294 -10.32 -0.17 2.34
CA GLY A 294 -10.74 -1.14 3.34
C GLY A 294 -12.25 -1.36 3.42
N TYR A 295 -13.02 -0.85 2.47
CA TYR A 295 -14.45 -1.11 2.36
C TYR A 295 -14.70 -2.47 1.70
N GLY A 296 -15.85 -3.06 2.04
CA GLY A 296 -16.32 -4.30 1.44
C GLY A 296 -17.46 -4.08 0.46
N LEU A 297 -17.82 -5.14 -0.25
CA LEU A 297 -19.04 -5.22 -1.03
C LEU A 297 -19.67 -6.60 -0.81
N THR A 298 -20.95 -6.64 -0.46
CA THR A 298 -21.69 -7.88 -0.19
C THR A 298 -22.92 -7.99 -1.09
N CYS A 299 -23.31 -9.23 -1.40
CA CYS A 299 -24.57 -9.51 -2.07
C CYS A 299 -25.69 -9.47 -1.01
N CYS A 300 -26.63 -8.55 -1.16
CA CYS A 300 -27.74 -8.36 -0.21
C CYS A 300 -29.05 -8.98 -0.68
N GLY A 301 -29.09 -9.55 -1.89
CA GLY A 301 -30.24 -10.29 -2.39
C GLY A 301 -30.27 -10.37 -3.91
N THR A 302 -31.44 -10.69 -4.44
CA THR A 302 -31.70 -10.77 -5.88
C THR A 302 -32.94 -9.97 -6.25
N ARG A 303 -33.02 -9.56 -7.51
CA ARG A 303 -34.20 -8.92 -8.09
C ARG A 303 -34.44 -9.47 -9.48
N THR A 304 -35.70 -9.65 -9.86
CA THR A 304 -36.05 -10.00 -11.25
C THR A 304 -36.28 -8.72 -12.04
N ILE A 305 -35.54 -8.54 -13.13
CA ILE A 305 -35.69 -7.45 -14.09
C ILE A 305 -35.85 -8.09 -15.47
N ASN A 306 -36.96 -7.80 -16.16
CA ASN A 306 -37.25 -8.33 -17.51
C ASN A 306 -37.07 -9.85 -17.62
N LYS A 307 -37.66 -10.61 -16.68
CA LYS A 307 -37.57 -12.09 -16.58
C LYS A 307 -36.15 -12.64 -16.34
N LYS A 308 -35.16 -11.79 -16.06
CA LYS A 308 -33.80 -12.20 -15.67
C LYS A 308 -33.55 -11.86 -14.20
N ILE A 309 -32.96 -12.80 -13.47
CA ILE A 309 -32.55 -12.59 -12.07
C ILE A 309 -31.22 -11.86 -12.06
N VAL A 310 -31.16 -10.73 -11.35
CA VAL A 310 -29.93 -9.97 -11.10
C VAL A 310 -29.59 -9.98 -9.62
N LEU A 311 -28.29 -10.01 -9.32
CA LEU A 311 -27.76 -9.92 -7.95
C LEU A 311 -27.69 -8.45 -7.52
N LEU A 312 -28.15 -8.17 -6.31
CA LEU A 312 -28.08 -6.85 -5.67
C LEU A 312 -26.86 -6.80 -4.76
N TYR A 313 -26.04 -5.77 -4.92
CA TYR A 313 -24.86 -5.55 -4.09
C TYR A 313 -25.00 -4.29 -3.26
N GLN A 314 -24.37 -4.27 -2.10
CA GLN A 314 -24.32 -3.11 -1.24
C GLN A 314 -22.90 -2.91 -0.69
N VAL A 315 -22.51 -1.64 -0.55
CA VAL A 315 -21.24 -1.25 0.06
C VAL A 315 -21.29 -1.58 1.56
N VAL A 316 -20.22 -2.19 2.07
CA VAL A 316 -20.10 -2.53 3.49
C VAL A 316 -19.10 -1.59 4.14
N THR A 317 -19.61 -0.79 5.07
CA THR A 317 -18.78 0.08 5.91
C THR A 317 -17.97 -0.75 6.89
N PRO A 318 -16.66 -0.50 7.01
CA PRO A 318 -15.82 -1.20 7.97
C PRO A 318 -16.19 -0.81 9.41
N ASN A 319 -16.38 -1.80 10.27
CA ASN A 319 -16.57 -1.59 11.70
C ASN A 319 -15.21 -1.54 12.41
N ASP A 320 -14.50 -0.42 12.26
CA ASP A 320 -13.21 -0.16 12.89
C ASP A 320 -13.15 1.23 13.52
N GLU A 321 -11.98 1.62 14.02
CA GLU A 321 -11.79 2.89 14.76
C GLU A 321 -11.37 4.06 13.86
N ARG A 322 -11.53 3.95 12.53
CA ARG A 322 -10.98 4.94 11.58
C ARG A 322 -11.52 6.34 11.80
N GLU A 323 -12.77 6.45 12.26
CA GLU A 323 -13.43 7.73 12.46
C GLU A 323 -12.77 8.55 13.57
N LYS A 324 -12.33 7.90 14.65
CA LYS A 324 -11.57 8.53 15.73
C LYS A 324 -10.20 9.01 15.23
N VAL A 325 -9.54 8.19 14.40
CA VAL A 325 -8.26 8.57 13.76
C VAL A 325 -8.45 9.76 12.84
N PHE A 326 -9.53 9.79 12.05
CA PHE A 326 -9.82 10.89 11.13
C PHE A 326 -10.07 12.20 11.87
N GLN A 327 -10.74 12.18 13.01
CA GLN A 327 -10.91 13.38 13.84
C GLN A 327 -9.56 13.93 14.31
N GLN A 328 -8.66 13.04 14.72
CA GLN A 328 -7.33 13.44 15.17
C GLN A 328 -6.47 13.99 14.03
N TRP A 329 -6.45 13.32 12.88
CA TRP A 329 -5.75 13.79 11.68
C TRP A 329 -6.32 15.12 11.17
N LEU A 330 -7.64 15.27 11.15
CA LEU A 330 -8.29 16.52 10.76
C LEU A 330 -7.92 17.68 11.68
N SER A 331 -7.89 17.44 13.00
CA SER A 331 -7.47 18.45 13.98
C SER A 331 -6.01 18.89 13.77
N GLN A 332 -5.13 17.96 13.36
CA GLN A 332 -3.75 18.30 13.01
C GLN A 332 -3.67 19.11 11.73
N ASP A 333 -4.34 18.68 10.66
CA ASP A 333 -4.35 19.39 9.38
C ASP A 333 -4.98 20.79 9.47
N GLN A 334 -6.00 20.96 10.31
CA GLN A 334 -6.60 22.29 10.59
C GLN A 334 -5.62 23.25 11.28
N LYS A 335 -4.71 22.73 12.10
CA LYS A 335 -3.66 23.54 12.75
C LYS A 335 -2.52 23.83 11.80
N ILE A 336 -2.04 22.81 11.09
CA ILE A 336 -0.94 22.90 10.15
C ILE A 336 -1.31 22.02 8.94
N PRO A 337 -1.70 22.64 7.80
CA PRO A 337 -2.14 21.91 6.61
C PRO A 337 -1.15 20.84 6.13
N GLY A 338 -1.67 19.65 5.85
CA GLY A 338 -0.90 18.54 5.26
C GLY A 338 0.01 17.77 6.24
N THR A 339 -0.18 17.94 7.54
CA THR A 339 0.69 17.37 8.59
C THR A 339 0.07 16.24 9.41
N SER A 340 -1.13 15.79 9.05
CA SER A 340 -1.82 14.65 9.67
C SER A 340 -1.02 13.34 9.72
N GLU A 341 0.09 13.25 8.99
CA GLU A 341 0.91 12.05 8.96
C GLU A 341 2.21 12.16 9.80
N PRO A 342 2.61 11.10 10.51
CA PRO A 342 3.62 11.18 11.59
C PRO A 342 5.06 11.38 11.11
N TRP A 343 5.31 11.17 9.81
CA TRP A 343 6.65 11.34 9.24
C TRP A 343 7.04 12.81 9.18
N PHE A 344 6.09 13.73 9.32
CA PHE A 344 6.33 15.17 9.31
C PHE A 344 7.18 15.61 10.51
N GLU A 345 6.81 15.18 11.72
CA GLU A 345 7.53 15.56 12.94
C GLU A 345 9.00 15.09 12.92
N THR A 346 9.30 13.92 12.35
CA THR A 346 10.69 13.43 12.21
C THR A 346 11.50 14.25 11.20
N TYR A 347 10.85 14.80 10.17
CA TYR A 347 11.52 15.65 9.18
C TYR A 347 11.80 17.05 9.74
N LEU A 348 10.84 17.67 10.44
CA LEU A 348 11.05 18.96 11.11
C LEU A 348 12.19 18.93 12.12
N LEU A 349 12.23 17.89 12.98
CA LEU A 349 13.32 17.71 13.95
C LEU A 349 14.70 17.59 13.29
N ARG A 350 14.79 17.00 12.10
CA ARG A 350 16.05 16.90 11.35
C ARG A 350 16.45 18.24 10.73
N LYS A 351 15.47 19.02 10.25
CA LYS A 351 15.72 20.34 9.67
C LYS A 351 16.15 21.36 10.73
N SER A 352 15.61 21.29 11.95
CA SER A 352 16.08 22.12 13.07
C SER A 352 17.50 21.74 13.49
N GLN A 353 17.79 20.44 13.64
CA GLN A 353 19.14 19.96 13.99
C GLN A 353 20.20 20.36 12.96
N ASN A 354 19.87 20.31 11.66
CA ASN A 354 20.79 20.71 10.60
C ASN A 354 21.06 22.22 10.55
N LYS A 355 20.10 23.06 10.96
CA LYS A 355 20.31 24.51 11.10
C LYS A 355 21.32 24.81 12.22
N ASP A 356 21.22 24.10 13.34
CA ASP A 356 22.12 24.30 14.49
C ASP A 356 23.55 23.81 14.21
N THR A 357 23.74 22.77 13.39
CA THR A 357 25.09 22.27 13.03
C THR A 357 25.83 23.11 11.99
N SER A 358 25.16 24.07 11.32
CA SER A 358 25.81 24.94 10.32
C SER A 358 26.85 25.90 10.92
N ASN A 359 26.92 26.02 12.25
CA ASN A 359 27.91 26.84 12.96
C ASN A 359 29.10 26.04 13.54
N THR A 360 29.14 24.71 13.44
CA THR A 360 30.25 23.94 14.04
C THR A 360 30.47 22.59 13.34
N THR A 361 31.22 22.53 12.24
CA THR A 361 31.85 21.28 11.82
C THR A 361 33.19 21.51 11.11
N ASN A 362 34.28 21.46 11.89
CA ASN A 362 35.58 20.98 11.41
C ASN A 362 35.45 19.46 11.19
N HIS A 363 35.17 19.03 9.97
CA HIS A 363 35.29 17.62 9.60
C HIS A 363 36.23 17.47 8.41
N ILE A 364 37.27 16.67 8.61
CA ILE A 364 38.27 16.29 7.61
C ILE A 364 37.55 15.45 6.56
N GLN A 365 37.48 15.98 5.34
CA GLN A 365 37.03 15.26 4.16
C GLN A 365 38.16 14.29 3.75
N LEU A 366 37.94 12.99 3.92
CA LEU A 366 38.82 11.96 3.38
C LEU A 366 38.53 11.83 1.87
N SER A 367 39.31 12.51 1.04
CA SER A 367 39.43 12.19 -0.38
C SER A 367 40.38 10.99 -0.52
N LEU A 368 39.89 9.92 -1.13
CA LEU A 368 40.73 8.84 -1.62
C LEU A 368 41.09 9.19 -3.07
N ASP A 369 42.22 9.86 -3.25
CA ASP A 369 42.82 10.04 -4.56
C ASP A 369 43.51 8.73 -4.95
N PHE A 370 42.94 8.03 -5.92
CA PHE A 370 43.64 6.94 -6.60
C PHE A 370 44.53 7.56 -7.67
N SER A 371 45.78 7.87 -7.32
CA SER A 371 46.84 8.15 -8.28
C SER A 371 47.25 6.85 -8.97
N THR A 372 46.99 6.78 -10.27
CA THR A 372 47.51 5.74 -11.16
C THR A 372 48.97 6.05 -11.50
N GLU A 373 49.89 5.16 -11.11
CA GLU A 373 51.17 4.97 -11.80
C GLU A 373 51.06 3.77 -12.75
#